data_AF-A0A7C5VCS0-F1
#
_entry.id   AF-A0A7C5VCS0-F1
#
_cell.length_a   1.000
_cell.length_b   1.000
_cell.length_c   1.000
_cell.angle_alpha   90.00
_cell.angle_beta   90.00
_cell.angle_gamma   90.00
#
_symmetry.space_group_name_H-M   'P 1'
#
loop_
_entity.id
_entity.type
_entity.pdbx_description
1 polymer ?
#
loop_
_entity_poly.entity_id
_entity_poly.type
_entity_poly.pdbx_seq_one_letter_code
_entity_poly.pdbx_strand_id
1 'polypeptide(L)'
;LVLRRALLVPLETIKYDVVIAGERKFVAIHETESAGLLEHIDWMRLKELLEGYQPDGLDEALLEAVNEYAYSTLTARGMDWEVARRSAVHIVERVLATKRIRVQFMGKERVLPLPSRALRRAVVITYSFQLGEQGLATVSGTGGSLYSVAVFDGENFRVPVGIKAEGEEPDEAYLQSSALISKLVDQGFRIYVFDFDAMLEELSKLGMRSLRAKLSGLMEEGLVVDLAVLAARQLGESVTLTDVVSGLTWEGEGSATTSIDVLMRALSVSTSRRGWRERLLNSAGRKLEELARRELRALYLLSLVVDPLGNVA
;
A
#
# COMPACT_ATOMS: atom_id res chain seq x y z
N LEU A 1 -27.03 -4.12 -1.64
CA LEU A 1 -27.13 -3.75 -3.07
C LEU A 1 -26.00 -4.33 -3.92
N VAL A 2 -24.74 -3.92 -3.74
CA VAL A 2 -23.61 -4.42 -4.56
C VAL A 2 -23.43 -5.94 -4.49
N LEU A 3 -23.56 -6.55 -3.31
CA LEU A 3 -23.58 -8.02 -3.15
C LEU A 3 -24.62 -8.69 -4.08
N ARG A 4 -25.81 -8.08 -4.23
CA ARG A 4 -26.86 -8.58 -5.10
C ARG A 4 -26.58 -8.33 -6.57
N ARG A 5 -26.19 -7.09 -6.91
CA ARG A 5 -26.04 -6.65 -8.30
C ARG A 5 -24.78 -7.17 -8.97
N ALA A 6 -23.67 -7.26 -8.23
CA ALA A 6 -22.36 -7.64 -8.77
C ALA A 6 -21.95 -9.08 -8.43
N LEU A 7 -22.36 -9.60 -7.27
CA LEU A 7 -22.04 -10.97 -6.83
C LEU A 7 -23.24 -11.91 -6.83
N LEU A 8 -24.41 -11.45 -7.31
CA LEU A 8 -25.64 -12.23 -7.45
C LEU A 8 -26.17 -12.85 -6.14
N VAL A 9 -25.71 -12.38 -4.98
CA VAL A 9 -26.17 -12.84 -3.67
C VAL A 9 -27.64 -12.43 -3.46
N PRO A 10 -28.57 -13.35 -3.17
CA PRO A 10 -29.97 -12.99 -2.91
C PRO A 10 -30.10 -11.99 -1.73
N LEU A 11 -31.10 -11.11 -1.81
CA LEU A 11 -31.24 -9.99 -0.87
C LEU A 11 -31.41 -10.43 0.58
N GLU A 12 -32.10 -11.54 0.80
CA GLU A 12 -32.38 -12.05 2.14
C GLU A 12 -31.24 -12.88 2.72
N THR A 13 -30.24 -13.26 1.92
CA THR A 13 -29.16 -14.17 2.35
C THR A 13 -28.24 -13.53 3.39
N ILE A 14 -27.93 -12.24 3.25
CA ILE A 14 -27.09 -11.50 4.20
C ILE A 14 -27.91 -10.36 4.80
N LYS A 15 -28.01 -10.36 6.12
CA LYS A 15 -28.58 -9.26 6.90
C LYS A 15 -27.48 -8.48 7.60
N TYR A 16 -27.76 -7.22 7.87
CA TYR A 16 -26.87 -6.37 8.65
C TYR A 16 -27.67 -5.54 9.65
N ASP A 17 -27.04 -5.26 10.78
CA ASP A 17 -27.57 -4.39 11.82
C ASP A 17 -26.53 -3.34 12.21
N VAL A 18 -26.97 -2.11 12.42
CA VAL A 18 -26.12 -1.04 12.96
C VAL A 18 -26.53 -0.79 14.40
N VAL A 19 -25.68 -1.21 15.33
CA VAL A 19 -25.89 -1.05 16.77
C VAL A 19 -25.10 0.15 17.27
N ILE A 20 -25.78 1.09 17.93
CA ILE A 20 -25.14 2.26 18.53
C ILE A 20 -25.07 2.02 20.05
N ALA A 21 -23.86 1.95 20.60
CA ALA A 21 -23.63 1.81 22.03
C ALA A 21 -22.75 2.95 22.54
N GLY A 22 -23.39 3.94 23.17
CA GLY A 22 -22.74 5.20 23.54
C GLY A 22 -22.28 5.96 22.28
N GLU A 23 -20.99 6.28 22.23
CA GLU A 23 -20.37 6.96 21.07
C GLU A 23 -19.90 5.99 19.97
N ARG A 24 -19.98 4.67 20.22
CA ARG A 24 -19.48 3.65 19.28
C ARG A 24 -20.59 3.11 18.40
N LYS A 25 -20.28 3.00 17.10
CA LYS A 25 -21.15 2.34 16.12
C LYS A 25 -20.57 0.98 15.76
N PHE A 26 -21.39 -0.06 15.91
CA PHE A 26 -21.07 -1.42 15.53
C PHE A 26 -21.90 -1.80 14.32
N VAL A 27 -21.31 -2.55 13.41
CA VAL A 27 -22.03 -3.15 12.29
C VAL A 27 -21.92 -4.66 12.46
N ALA A 28 -23.05 -5.31 12.66
CA ALA A 28 -23.16 -6.77 12.64
C ALA A 28 -23.60 -7.18 11.24
N ILE A 29 -22.94 -8.19 10.66
CA ILE A 29 -23.32 -8.80 9.38
C ILE A 29 -23.48 -10.28 9.66
N HIS A 30 -24.62 -10.85 9.29
CA HIS A 30 -24.92 -12.26 9.50
C HIS A 30 -25.68 -12.85 8.32
N GLU A 31 -25.54 -14.16 8.12
CA GLU A 31 -26.35 -14.90 7.15
C GLU A 31 -27.68 -15.29 7.77
N THR A 32 -28.75 -15.28 6.98
CA THR A 32 -30.06 -15.79 7.41
C THR A 32 -30.09 -17.30 7.54
N GLU A 33 -29.38 -17.99 6.64
CA GLU A 33 -29.12 -19.42 6.71
C GLU A 33 -27.61 -19.62 6.84
N SER A 34 -27.15 -20.49 7.74
CA SER A 34 -25.71 -20.77 7.94
C SER A 34 -25.10 -21.54 6.76
N ALA A 35 -25.05 -20.91 5.60
CA ALA A 35 -24.54 -21.44 4.34
C ALA A 35 -23.02 -21.29 4.23
N GLY A 36 -22.40 -20.50 5.10
CA GLY A 36 -20.96 -20.24 5.13
C GLY A 36 -20.52 -19.25 4.07
N LEU A 37 -21.43 -18.39 3.60
CA LEU A 37 -21.19 -17.47 2.50
C LEU A 37 -20.21 -16.34 2.87
N LEU A 38 -20.27 -15.82 4.10
CA LEU A 38 -19.41 -14.74 4.61
C LEU A 38 -17.94 -15.17 4.69
N GLU A 39 -17.68 -16.44 5.01
CA GLU A 39 -16.35 -17.03 5.05
C GLU A 39 -15.73 -17.11 3.65
N HIS A 40 -16.54 -17.44 2.64
CA HIS A 40 -16.11 -17.66 1.27
C HIS A 40 -16.18 -16.41 0.38
N ILE A 41 -16.82 -15.32 0.83
CA ILE A 41 -16.79 -14.05 0.11
C ILE A 41 -15.32 -13.58 -0.02
N ASP A 42 -14.95 -13.25 -1.25
CA ASP A 42 -13.75 -12.47 -1.52
C ASP A 42 -14.01 -10.99 -1.18
N TRP A 43 -13.67 -10.63 0.05
CA TRP A 43 -13.89 -9.28 0.57
C TRP A 43 -12.99 -8.24 -0.10
N MET A 44 -11.83 -8.64 -0.65
CA MET A 44 -10.98 -7.74 -1.44
C MET A 44 -11.69 -7.40 -2.74
N ARG A 45 -12.21 -8.43 -3.43
CA ARG A 45 -13.01 -8.22 -4.64
C ARG A 45 -14.26 -7.38 -4.39
N LEU A 46 -14.95 -7.61 -3.27
CA LEU A 46 -16.10 -6.79 -2.89
C LEU A 46 -15.72 -5.32 -2.68
N LYS A 47 -14.57 -5.04 -2.06
CA LYS A 47 -14.06 -3.68 -1.88
C LYS A 47 -13.83 -3.00 -3.24
N GLU A 48 -13.14 -3.65 -4.16
CA GLU A 48 -12.90 -3.12 -5.51
C GLU A 48 -14.22 -2.82 -6.23
N LEU A 49 -15.19 -3.74 -6.14
CA LEU A 49 -16.51 -3.55 -6.73
C LEU A 49 -17.20 -2.33 -6.11
N LEU A 50 -17.18 -2.17 -4.78
CA LEU A 50 -17.75 -1.00 -4.10
C LEU A 50 -17.10 0.32 -4.53
N GLU A 51 -15.79 0.35 -4.70
CA GLU A 51 -15.07 1.56 -5.11
C GLU A 51 -15.42 1.98 -6.55
N GLY A 52 -15.61 1.02 -7.45
CA GLY A 52 -15.95 1.28 -8.86
C GLY A 52 -17.45 1.32 -9.19
N TYR A 53 -18.34 0.92 -8.27
CA TYR A 53 -19.76 0.73 -8.58
C TYR A 53 -20.47 2.04 -8.92
N GLN A 54 -21.27 2.09 -9.98
CA GLN A 54 -22.10 3.26 -10.29
C GLN A 54 -23.57 2.90 -10.07
N PRO A 55 -24.20 3.41 -9.00
CA PRO A 55 -25.63 3.17 -8.77
C PRO A 55 -26.48 3.74 -9.90
N ASP A 56 -27.53 3.02 -10.26
CA ASP A 56 -28.53 3.44 -11.24
C ASP A 56 -29.95 3.45 -10.64
N GLY A 57 -30.96 3.76 -11.44
CA GLY A 57 -32.36 3.81 -10.98
C GLY A 57 -32.88 2.48 -10.43
N LEU A 58 -32.29 1.34 -10.80
CA LEU A 58 -32.65 0.06 -10.19
C LEU A 58 -32.10 -0.05 -8.77
N ASP A 59 -30.90 0.46 -8.50
CA ASP A 59 -30.35 0.50 -7.14
C ASP A 59 -31.20 1.35 -6.20
N GLU A 60 -31.78 2.44 -6.72
CA GLU A 60 -32.73 3.27 -5.98
C GLU A 60 -34.00 2.49 -5.60
N ALA A 61 -34.65 1.86 -6.58
CA ALA A 61 -35.85 1.05 -6.34
C ALA A 61 -35.57 -0.15 -5.41
N LEU A 62 -34.40 -0.77 -5.54
CA LEU A 62 -33.98 -1.85 -4.65
C LEU A 62 -33.72 -1.34 -3.22
N LEU A 63 -33.16 -0.14 -3.05
CA LEU A 63 -32.96 0.45 -1.72
C LEU A 63 -34.29 0.70 -1.03
N GLU A 64 -35.25 1.29 -1.74
CA GLU A 64 -36.62 1.55 -1.26
C GLU A 64 -37.29 0.24 -0.82
N ALA A 65 -37.22 -0.81 -1.65
CA ALA A 65 -37.85 -2.09 -1.36
C ALA A 65 -37.21 -2.84 -0.16
N VAL A 66 -35.91 -2.65 0.06
CA VAL A 66 -35.16 -3.41 1.08
C VAL A 66 -35.14 -2.68 2.42
N ASN A 67 -35.02 -1.36 2.41
CA ASN A 67 -34.93 -0.56 3.62
C ASN A 67 -35.41 0.87 3.38
N GLU A 68 -36.70 1.09 3.63
CA GLU A 68 -37.37 2.39 3.50
C GLU A 68 -36.69 3.49 4.33
N TYR A 69 -36.17 3.16 5.52
CA TYR A 69 -35.48 4.14 6.37
C TYR A 69 -34.15 4.59 5.76
N ALA A 70 -33.37 3.65 5.22
CA ALA A 70 -32.13 3.96 4.51
C ALA A 70 -32.40 4.75 3.23
N TYR A 71 -33.46 4.39 2.49
CA TYR A 71 -33.92 5.15 1.34
C TYR A 71 -34.25 6.59 1.72
N SER A 72 -35.15 6.81 2.68
CA SER A 72 -35.53 8.14 3.17
C SER A 72 -34.31 8.97 3.62
N THR A 73 -33.37 8.35 4.33
CA THR A 73 -32.13 9.00 4.79
C THR A 73 -31.25 9.44 3.62
N LEU A 74 -31.12 8.61 2.58
CA LEU A 74 -30.32 8.93 1.40
C LEU A 74 -30.99 9.98 0.53
N THR A 75 -32.32 9.91 0.36
CA THR A 75 -33.14 10.91 -0.32
C THR A 75 -33.01 12.28 0.36
N ALA A 76 -33.04 12.34 1.69
CA ALA A 76 -32.84 13.57 2.45
C ALA A 76 -31.43 14.19 2.24
N ARG A 77 -30.47 13.41 1.74
CA ARG A 77 -29.11 13.86 1.38
C ARG A 77 -28.95 14.09 -0.13
N GLY A 78 -30.05 14.18 -0.88
CA GLY A 78 -30.03 14.41 -2.33
C GLY A 78 -29.54 13.22 -3.14
N MET A 79 -29.75 12.00 -2.64
CA MET A 79 -29.24 10.76 -3.26
C MET A 79 -27.71 10.76 -3.44
N ASP A 80 -26.98 11.30 -2.45
CA ASP A 80 -25.52 11.26 -2.44
C ASP A 80 -25.01 9.84 -2.13
N TRP A 81 -24.90 9.04 -3.18
CA TRP A 81 -24.37 7.68 -3.13
C TRP A 81 -22.90 7.59 -2.72
N GLU A 82 -22.12 8.67 -2.82
CA GLU A 82 -20.72 8.66 -2.39
C GLU A 82 -20.59 8.54 -0.86
N VAL A 83 -21.57 9.05 -0.11
CA VAL A 83 -21.62 8.83 1.34
C VAL A 83 -21.90 7.37 1.68
N ALA A 84 -22.82 6.74 0.95
CA ALA A 84 -23.14 5.32 1.11
C ALA A 84 -21.93 4.45 0.71
N ARG A 85 -21.27 4.77 -0.40
CA ARG A 85 -20.04 4.11 -0.87
C ARG A 85 -18.95 4.15 0.18
N ARG A 86 -18.59 5.34 0.67
CA ARG A 86 -17.54 5.51 1.70
C ARG A 86 -17.84 4.69 2.96
N SER A 87 -19.10 4.66 3.38
CA SER A 87 -19.53 3.89 4.55
C SER A 87 -19.42 2.38 4.31
N ALA A 88 -19.85 1.90 3.15
CA ALA A 88 -19.75 0.48 2.79
C ALA A 88 -18.30 0.01 2.65
N VAL A 89 -17.44 0.82 2.00
CA VAL A 89 -16.00 0.56 1.90
C VAL A 89 -15.38 0.47 3.29
N HIS A 90 -15.72 1.40 4.19
CA HIS A 90 -15.21 1.36 5.57
C HIS A 90 -15.63 0.08 6.31
N ILE A 91 -16.86 -0.40 6.12
CA ILE A 91 -17.32 -1.66 6.74
C ILE A 91 -16.50 -2.84 6.20
N VAL A 92 -16.29 -2.93 4.88
CA VAL A 92 -15.50 -4.01 4.27
C VAL A 92 -14.04 -3.95 4.74
N GLU A 93 -13.45 -2.76 4.87
CA GLU A 93 -12.12 -2.58 5.45
C GLU A 93 -12.03 -3.14 6.88
N ARG A 94 -13.07 -2.96 7.70
CA ARG A 94 -13.12 -3.54 9.05
C ARG A 94 -13.19 -5.07 9.01
N VAL A 95 -13.94 -5.66 8.08
CA VAL A 95 -13.99 -7.11 7.89
C VAL A 95 -12.65 -7.66 7.41
N LEU A 96 -12.01 -7.00 6.44
CA LEU A 96 -10.67 -7.38 5.97
C LEU A 96 -9.63 -7.34 7.11
N ALA A 97 -9.74 -6.36 8.01
CA ALA A 97 -8.87 -6.27 9.18
C ALA A 97 -9.02 -7.41 10.19
N THR A 98 -10.14 -8.14 10.19
CA THR A 98 -10.30 -9.35 11.03
C THR A 98 -9.71 -10.60 10.38
N LYS A 99 -9.52 -10.61 9.06
CA LYS A 99 -8.91 -11.74 8.35
C LYS A 99 -7.43 -11.85 8.73
N ARG A 100 -6.99 -13.09 8.89
CA ARG A 100 -5.62 -13.43 9.26
C ARG A 100 -4.94 -14.23 8.15
N ILE A 101 -3.64 -14.03 8.00
CA ILE A 101 -2.77 -14.74 7.08
C ILE A 101 -1.70 -15.48 7.88
N ARG A 102 -1.27 -16.62 7.35
CA ARG A 102 -0.13 -17.36 7.91
C ARG A 102 1.11 -16.97 7.12
N VAL A 103 2.12 -16.51 7.84
CA VAL A 103 3.39 -16.08 7.27
C VAL A 103 4.48 -16.84 7.99
N GLN A 104 5.43 -17.39 7.23
CA GLN A 104 6.64 -17.94 7.80
C GLN A 104 7.69 -16.82 7.86
N PHE A 105 8.31 -16.64 9.03
CA PHE A 105 9.40 -15.68 9.22
C PHE A 105 10.48 -16.30 10.11
N MET A 106 11.72 -16.36 9.59
CA MET A 106 12.87 -16.98 10.28
C MET A 106 12.55 -18.38 10.84
N GLY A 107 11.88 -19.21 10.03
CA GLY A 107 11.49 -20.58 10.40
C GLY A 107 10.35 -20.69 11.41
N LYS A 108 9.77 -19.58 11.87
CA LYS A 108 8.60 -19.57 12.77
C LYS A 108 7.33 -19.18 12.01
N GLU A 109 6.27 -19.93 12.22
CA GLU A 109 4.94 -19.57 11.70
C GLU A 109 4.32 -18.46 12.55
N ARG A 110 3.79 -17.43 11.90
CA ARG A 110 3.11 -16.28 12.52
C ARG A 110 1.76 -16.05 11.86
N VAL A 111 0.76 -15.78 12.69
CA VAL A 111 -0.59 -15.42 12.24
C VAL A 111 -0.73 -13.90 12.31
N LEU A 112 -0.73 -13.25 11.16
CA LEU A 112 -0.75 -11.79 11.01
C LEU A 112 -2.11 -11.32 10.47
N PRO A 113 -2.55 -10.08 10.72
CA PRO A 113 -3.70 -9.53 9.99
C PRO A 113 -3.38 -9.45 8.49
N LEU A 114 -4.41 -9.57 7.66
CA LEU A 114 -4.28 -9.31 6.24
C LEU A 114 -3.84 -7.85 6.02
N PRO A 115 -2.89 -7.58 5.10
CA PRO A 115 -2.56 -6.21 4.72
C PRO A 115 -3.80 -5.42 4.32
N SER A 116 -3.98 -4.26 4.95
CA SER A 116 -5.12 -3.38 4.70
C SER A 116 -4.83 -1.95 5.13
N ARG A 117 -5.45 -1.00 4.44
CA ARG A 117 -5.45 0.42 4.83
C ARG A 117 -6.10 0.66 6.19
N ALA A 118 -6.98 -0.25 6.64
CA ALA A 118 -7.61 -0.21 7.95
C ALA A 118 -6.58 -0.22 9.10
N LEU A 119 -5.39 -0.78 8.88
CA LEU A 119 -4.32 -0.86 9.86
C LEU A 119 -3.58 0.49 10.02
N ARG A 120 -3.85 1.48 9.15
CA ARG A 120 -3.20 2.81 9.15
C ARG A 120 -1.67 2.72 9.13
N ARG A 121 -1.15 1.84 8.29
CA ARG A 121 0.29 1.63 8.09
C ARG A 121 0.63 1.80 6.63
N ALA A 122 1.73 2.48 6.37
CA ALA A 122 2.35 2.46 5.06
C ALA A 122 3.84 2.24 5.21
N VAL A 123 4.42 1.48 4.29
CA VAL A 123 5.86 1.32 4.19
C VAL A 123 6.39 2.15 3.04
N VAL A 124 7.57 2.72 3.21
CA VAL A 124 8.25 3.53 2.21
C VAL A 124 9.65 2.94 2.01
N ILE A 125 10.07 2.83 0.75
CA ILE A 125 11.44 2.48 0.37
C ILE A 125 11.93 3.47 -0.69
N THR A 126 13.22 3.79 -0.65
CA THR A 126 13.87 4.60 -1.66
C THR A 126 14.90 3.75 -2.40
N TYR A 127 14.99 3.94 -3.71
CA TYR A 127 16.06 3.40 -4.52
C TYR A 127 16.72 4.53 -5.31
N SER A 128 18.05 4.46 -5.41
CA SER A 128 18.84 5.29 -6.30
C SER A 128 19.87 4.45 -7.08
N PHE A 129 19.84 4.57 -8.40
CA PHE A 129 20.80 3.91 -9.30
C PHE A 129 21.44 4.94 -10.22
N GLN A 130 22.74 5.17 -10.03
CA GLN A 130 23.51 6.07 -10.89
C GLN A 130 23.62 5.50 -12.31
N LEU A 131 23.35 6.33 -13.32
CA LEU A 131 23.50 5.99 -14.73
C LEU A 131 24.86 6.49 -15.22
N GLY A 132 25.70 5.62 -15.78
CA GLY A 132 26.96 6.06 -16.39
C GLY A 132 26.80 6.58 -17.82
N GLU A 133 27.87 7.18 -18.36
CA GLU A 133 27.92 7.78 -19.71
C GLU A 133 27.69 6.77 -20.86
N GLN A 134 27.69 5.46 -20.57
CA GLN A 134 27.32 4.37 -21.49
C GLN A 134 26.30 3.38 -20.90
N GLY A 135 25.58 3.76 -19.83
CA GLY A 135 24.64 2.90 -19.12
C GLY A 135 25.28 1.87 -18.17
N LEU A 136 26.60 1.86 -18.02
CA LEU A 136 27.25 1.12 -16.95
C LEU A 136 27.11 1.89 -15.63
N ALA A 137 26.78 1.23 -14.53
CA ALA A 137 26.78 1.87 -13.21
C ALA A 137 28.22 2.31 -12.87
N THR A 138 28.47 3.61 -12.87
CA THR A 138 29.78 4.17 -12.52
C THR A 138 29.69 4.89 -11.18
N VAL A 139 30.65 4.61 -10.29
CA VAL A 139 30.81 5.24 -8.96
C VAL A 139 31.16 6.74 -9.05
N SER A 140 31.36 7.27 -10.26
CA SER A 140 31.81 8.64 -10.52
C SER A 140 31.31 9.14 -11.89
N GLY A 141 30.00 9.11 -12.14
CA GLY A 141 29.41 9.56 -13.41
C GLY A 141 28.63 10.87 -13.30
N THR A 142 28.85 11.77 -14.24
CA THR A 142 28.08 13.00 -14.57
C THR A 142 26.67 12.71 -15.13
N GLY A 143 26.23 11.46 -15.08
CA GLY A 143 24.92 11.02 -15.57
C GLY A 143 23.83 11.14 -14.51
N GLY A 144 22.58 11.26 -14.96
CA GLY A 144 21.42 11.25 -14.04
C GLY A 144 21.27 9.93 -13.29
N SER A 145 20.44 9.90 -12.27
CA SER A 145 20.12 8.70 -11.49
C SER A 145 18.69 8.23 -11.81
N LEU A 146 18.50 6.93 -12.08
CA LEU A 146 17.18 6.32 -12.03
C LEU A 146 16.82 6.14 -10.55
N TYR A 147 15.64 6.56 -10.14
CA TYR A 147 15.26 6.48 -8.75
C TYR A 147 13.77 6.16 -8.58
N SER A 148 13.40 5.72 -7.38
CA SER A 148 12.01 5.61 -6.97
C SER A 148 11.87 5.84 -5.47
N VAL A 149 10.86 6.60 -5.06
CA VAL A 149 10.39 6.63 -3.67
C VAL A 149 9.03 5.93 -3.66
N ALA A 150 9.07 4.66 -3.31
CA ALA A 150 7.96 3.74 -3.48
C ALA A 150 7.22 3.54 -2.15
N VAL A 151 5.90 3.37 -2.24
CA VAL A 151 5.02 3.30 -1.07
C VAL A 151 4.04 2.14 -1.22
N PHE A 152 3.77 1.45 -0.11
CA PHE A 152 2.69 0.48 -0.01
C PHE A 152 1.88 0.72 1.26
N ASP A 153 0.57 0.95 1.11
CA ASP A 153 -0.36 1.29 2.20
C ASP A 153 -1.14 0.10 2.77
N GLY A 154 -0.68 -1.12 2.44
CA GLY A 154 -1.34 -2.38 2.78
C GLY A 154 -2.23 -2.93 1.66
N GLU A 155 -2.62 -2.09 0.68
CA GLU A 155 -3.48 -2.54 -0.43
C GLU A 155 -2.94 -2.08 -1.78
N ASN A 156 -2.47 -0.83 -1.87
CA ASN A 156 -2.04 -0.21 -3.11
C ASN A 156 -0.53 -0.01 -3.12
N PHE A 157 0.13 -0.58 -4.13
CA PHE A 157 1.51 -0.23 -4.45
C PHE A 157 1.53 1.04 -5.30
N ARG A 158 2.34 2.01 -4.90
CA ARG A 158 2.61 3.23 -5.66
C ARG A 158 4.12 3.33 -5.84
N VAL A 159 4.59 3.04 -7.04
CA VAL A 159 6.02 3.01 -7.36
C VAL A 159 6.32 3.99 -8.50
N PRO A 160 6.25 5.30 -8.25
CA PRO A 160 6.65 6.28 -9.24
C PRO A 160 8.15 6.13 -9.51
N VAL A 161 8.53 6.05 -10.79
CA VAL A 161 9.92 5.91 -11.22
C VAL A 161 10.32 7.17 -11.98
N GLY A 162 11.41 7.80 -11.55
CA GLY A 162 11.92 9.04 -12.11
C GLY A 162 13.38 8.92 -12.56
N ILE A 163 13.82 9.92 -13.33
CA ILE A 163 15.23 10.08 -13.69
C ILE A 163 15.64 11.48 -13.27
N LYS A 164 16.64 11.58 -12.40
CA LYS A 164 17.13 12.84 -11.86
C LYS A 164 18.55 13.12 -12.32
N ALA A 165 18.76 14.11 -13.19
CA ALA A 165 20.09 14.64 -13.43
C ALA A 165 20.43 15.78 -12.45
N GLU A 166 21.73 16.02 -12.27
CA GLU A 166 22.21 17.11 -11.42
C GLU A 166 21.69 18.46 -11.94
N GLY A 167 21.17 19.29 -11.03
CA GLY A 167 20.63 20.62 -11.37
C GLY A 167 19.24 20.62 -12.01
N GLU A 168 18.63 19.48 -12.30
CA GLU A 168 17.25 19.45 -12.81
C GLU A 168 16.23 19.83 -11.72
N GLU A 169 15.07 20.34 -12.14
CA GLU A 169 13.92 20.54 -11.25
C GLU A 169 13.34 19.19 -10.77
N PRO A 170 12.53 19.19 -9.70
CA PRO A 170 11.83 17.97 -9.29
C PRO A 170 10.90 17.49 -10.41
N ASP A 171 11.01 16.21 -10.78
CA ASP A 171 10.17 15.59 -11.80
C ASP A 171 8.84 15.12 -11.21
N GLU A 172 7.95 14.66 -12.08
CA GLU A 172 6.60 14.21 -11.71
C GLU A 172 6.64 13.04 -10.71
N ALA A 173 7.60 12.12 -10.84
CA ALA A 173 7.76 11.00 -9.92
C ALA A 173 8.01 11.47 -8.47
N TYR A 174 8.87 12.47 -8.30
CA TYR A 174 9.14 13.09 -7.01
C TYR A 174 7.88 13.73 -6.42
N LEU A 175 7.17 14.52 -7.24
CA LEU A 175 5.97 15.23 -6.81
C LEU A 175 4.89 14.24 -6.35
N GLN A 176 4.71 13.14 -7.09
CA GLN A 176 3.78 12.07 -6.74
C GLN A 176 4.14 11.41 -5.41
N SER A 177 5.40 11.02 -5.20
CA SER A 177 5.84 10.41 -3.92
C SER A 177 5.65 11.37 -2.75
N SER A 178 6.05 12.63 -2.91
CA SER A 178 5.96 13.65 -1.86
C SER A 178 4.51 13.93 -1.46
N ALA A 179 3.60 14.04 -2.44
CA ALA A 179 2.18 14.23 -2.22
C ALA A 179 1.52 13.00 -1.59
N LEU A 180 1.90 11.80 -2.02
CA LEU A 180 1.38 10.55 -1.47
C LEU A 180 1.72 10.39 0.01
N ILE A 181 2.98 10.64 0.39
CA ILE A 181 3.41 10.57 1.79
C ILE A 181 2.64 11.57 2.64
N SER A 182 2.49 12.83 2.18
CA SER A 182 1.68 13.83 2.88
C SER A 182 0.23 13.37 3.06
N LYS A 183 -0.40 12.89 1.99
CA LYS A 183 -1.78 12.39 2.04
C LYS A 183 -1.95 11.25 3.04
N LEU A 184 -0.99 10.33 3.13
CA LEU A 184 -1.05 9.21 4.07
C LEU A 184 -0.93 9.70 5.52
N VAL A 185 0.00 10.60 5.80
CA VAL A 185 0.16 11.22 7.12
C VAL A 185 -1.10 11.96 7.55
N ASP A 186 -1.68 12.78 6.66
CA ASP A 186 -2.93 13.51 6.93
C ASP A 186 -4.13 12.57 7.18
N GLN A 187 -4.07 11.35 6.61
CA GLN A 187 -5.05 10.28 6.85
C GLN A 187 -4.75 9.46 8.12
N GLY A 188 -3.78 9.87 8.94
CA GLY A 188 -3.42 9.22 10.20
C GLY A 188 -2.64 7.91 10.00
N PHE A 189 -1.97 7.72 8.86
CA PHE A 189 -1.09 6.57 8.67
C PHE A 189 0.24 6.79 9.38
N ARG A 190 0.72 5.75 10.06
CA ARG A 190 2.13 5.65 10.49
C ARG A 190 2.98 5.15 9.33
N ILE A 191 4.11 5.80 9.11
CA ILE A 191 5.05 5.48 8.04
C ILE A 191 6.16 4.59 8.59
N TYR A 192 6.44 3.49 7.91
CA TYR A 192 7.50 2.57 8.26
C TYR A 192 8.56 2.60 7.17
N VAL A 193 9.82 2.70 7.58
CA VAL A 193 10.97 2.66 6.68
C VAL A 193 11.92 1.56 7.13
N PHE A 194 12.82 1.14 6.26
CA PHE A 194 13.89 0.23 6.65
C PHE A 194 15.21 0.97 6.54
N ASP A 195 15.90 1.15 7.68
CA ASP A 195 17.13 1.96 7.78
C ASP A 195 16.87 3.42 7.38
N PHE A 196 16.37 4.19 8.35
CA PHE A 196 15.98 5.58 8.13
C PHE A 196 17.18 6.45 7.72
N ASP A 197 18.34 6.21 8.33
CA ASP A 197 19.56 6.97 8.02
C ASP A 197 20.03 6.72 6.58
N ALA A 198 20.04 5.46 6.13
CA ALA A 198 20.36 5.12 4.75
C ALA A 198 19.36 5.76 3.75
N MET A 199 18.07 5.77 4.08
CA MET A 199 17.05 6.46 3.27
C MET A 199 17.33 7.97 3.18
N LEU A 200 17.66 8.64 4.29
CA LEU A 200 17.96 10.07 4.25
C LEU A 200 19.22 10.37 3.43
N GLU A 201 20.22 9.48 3.46
CA GLU A 201 21.42 9.59 2.63
C GLU A 201 21.08 9.46 1.14
N GLU A 202 20.26 8.48 0.75
CA GLU A 202 19.76 8.33 -0.63
C GLU A 202 19.03 9.59 -1.11
N LEU A 203 18.10 10.11 -0.31
CA LEU A 203 17.37 11.33 -0.63
C LEU A 203 18.31 12.54 -0.75
N SER A 204 19.37 12.59 0.06
CA SER A 204 20.40 13.62 -0.02
C SER A 204 21.19 13.55 -1.32
N LYS A 205 21.58 12.34 -1.76
CA LYS A 205 22.27 12.10 -3.04
C LYS A 205 21.40 12.51 -4.23
N LEU A 206 20.08 12.29 -4.15
CA LEU A 206 19.11 12.70 -5.17
C LEU A 206 18.74 14.20 -5.11
N GLY A 207 19.27 14.96 -4.14
CA GLY A 207 18.96 16.38 -3.97
C GLY A 207 17.54 16.66 -3.46
N MET A 208 16.84 15.66 -2.90
CA MET A 208 15.45 15.75 -2.44
C MET A 208 15.33 16.35 -1.04
N ARG A 209 15.83 17.58 -0.89
CA ARG A 209 15.96 18.24 0.43
C ARG A 209 14.64 18.41 1.17
N SER A 210 13.57 18.76 0.49
CA SER A 210 12.26 18.97 1.13
C SER A 210 11.60 17.67 1.58
N LEU A 211 11.70 16.59 0.81
CA LEU A 211 11.23 15.28 1.25
C LEU A 211 12.06 14.74 2.43
N ARG A 212 13.39 14.91 2.39
CA ARG A 212 14.28 14.55 3.49
C ARG A 212 13.91 15.28 4.78
N ALA A 213 13.71 16.61 4.70
CA ALA A 213 13.30 17.43 5.84
C ALA A 213 11.93 17.00 6.38
N LYS A 214 10.96 16.73 5.49
CA LYS A 214 9.63 16.22 5.85
C LYS A 214 9.74 14.92 6.65
N LEU A 215 10.45 13.93 6.14
CA LEU A 215 10.60 12.63 6.82
C LEU A 215 11.34 12.76 8.15
N SER A 216 12.34 13.66 8.25
CA SER A 216 13.04 13.95 9.50
C SER A 216 12.09 14.53 10.55
N GLY A 217 11.28 15.53 10.18
CA GLY A 217 10.28 16.09 11.10
C GLY A 217 9.23 15.06 11.54
N LEU A 218 8.74 14.23 10.60
CA LEU A 218 7.78 13.16 10.93
C LEU A 218 8.39 12.08 11.84
N MET A 219 9.69 11.83 11.75
CA MET A 219 10.40 10.94 12.68
C MET A 219 10.47 11.52 14.09
N GLU A 220 10.74 12.83 14.21
CA GLU A 220 10.73 13.54 15.50
C GLU A 220 9.33 13.54 16.13
N GLU A 221 8.27 13.64 15.32
CA GLU A 221 6.87 13.53 15.74
C GLU A 221 6.41 12.10 16.06
N GLY A 222 7.26 11.08 15.86
CA GLY A 222 6.92 9.67 16.11
C GLY A 222 5.95 9.06 15.08
N LEU A 223 5.78 9.71 13.92
CA LEU A 223 4.95 9.24 12.81
C LEU A 223 5.72 8.36 11.82
N VAL A 224 7.06 8.42 11.85
CA VAL A 224 7.94 7.49 11.13
C VAL A 224 8.55 6.48 12.11
N VAL A 225 8.63 5.21 11.70
CA VAL A 225 9.26 4.14 12.46
C VAL A 225 10.32 3.43 11.62
N ASP A 226 11.50 3.28 12.19
CA ASP A 226 12.58 2.49 11.58
C ASP A 226 12.43 1.01 11.93
N LEU A 227 12.13 0.21 10.91
CA LEU A 227 11.97 -1.24 11.01
C LEU A 227 13.29 -1.97 11.27
N ALA A 228 14.43 -1.46 10.81
CA ALA A 228 15.72 -2.11 11.06
C ALA A 228 16.05 -2.05 12.55
N VAL A 229 15.87 -0.87 13.16
CA VAL A 229 16.04 -0.66 14.61
C VAL A 229 15.02 -1.48 15.40
N LEU A 230 13.75 -1.47 14.99
CA LEU A 230 12.68 -2.18 15.69
C LEU A 230 12.84 -3.71 15.61
N ALA A 231 13.20 -4.22 14.43
CA ALA A 231 13.48 -5.64 14.23
C ALA A 231 14.69 -6.09 15.04
N ALA A 232 15.79 -5.33 15.06
CA ALA A 232 16.96 -5.64 15.87
C ALA A 232 16.61 -5.74 17.37
N ARG A 233 15.78 -4.82 17.86
CA ARG A 233 15.31 -4.83 19.26
C ARG A 233 14.45 -6.06 19.60
N GLN A 234 13.58 -6.49 18.70
CA GLN A 234 12.64 -7.58 18.98
C GLN A 234 13.16 -8.98 18.67
N LEU A 235 14.01 -9.09 17.65
CA LEU A 235 14.59 -10.36 17.21
C LEU A 235 15.91 -10.66 17.93
N GLY A 236 16.54 -9.63 18.53
CA GLY A 236 17.81 -9.74 19.23
C GLY A 236 19.04 -9.72 18.31
N GLU A 237 18.85 -9.64 16.99
CA GLU A 237 19.89 -9.61 15.97
C GLU A 237 19.54 -8.61 14.88
N SER A 238 20.55 -7.98 14.28
CA SER A 238 20.35 -7.12 13.11
C SER A 238 19.93 -7.97 11.90
N VAL A 239 18.86 -7.55 11.21
CA VAL A 239 18.42 -8.17 9.96
C VAL A 239 18.74 -7.25 8.79
N THR A 240 19.12 -7.82 7.65
CA THR A 240 19.23 -7.07 6.40
C THR A 240 17.91 -7.10 5.62
N LEU A 241 17.74 -6.18 4.68
CA LEU A 241 16.57 -6.20 3.80
C LEU A 241 16.49 -7.52 3.00
N THR A 242 17.62 -8.09 2.60
CA THR A 242 17.69 -9.38 1.92
C THR A 242 17.21 -10.53 2.81
N ASP A 243 17.58 -10.53 4.09
CA ASP A 243 17.08 -11.52 5.06
C ASP A 243 15.57 -11.41 5.24
N VAL A 244 15.04 -10.19 5.28
CA VAL A 244 13.60 -9.94 5.41
C VAL A 244 12.84 -10.45 4.18
N VAL A 245 13.32 -10.13 2.98
CA VAL A 245 12.68 -10.53 1.72
C VAL A 245 12.75 -12.04 1.50
N SER A 246 13.88 -12.68 1.81
CA SER A 246 14.04 -14.14 1.65
C SER A 246 13.37 -14.94 2.75
N GLY A 247 13.28 -14.37 3.95
CA GLY A 247 12.72 -15.02 5.13
C GLY A 247 11.21 -14.94 5.25
N LEU A 248 10.54 -14.06 4.49
CA LEU A 248 9.08 -13.89 4.51
C LEU A 248 8.44 -14.59 3.32
N THR A 249 7.70 -15.67 3.59
CA THR A 249 6.89 -16.38 2.58
C THR A 249 5.42 -16.41 2.98
N TRP A 250 4.54 -16.29 1.98
CA TRP A 250 3.08 -16.40 2.15
C TRP A 250 2.48 -17.18 0.97
N GLU A 251 1.64 -18.17 1.28
CA GLU A 251 0.68 -18.84 0.38
C GLU A 251 -0.13 -17.85 -0.48
N GLY A 252 0.31 -17.66 -1.73
CA GLY A 252 -0.32 -16.75 -2.70
C GLY A 252 0.67 -16.05 -3.64
N GLU A 253 1.97 -16.24 -3.43
CA GLU A 253 3.00 -15.59 -4.26
C GLU A 253 3.16 -16.26 -5.62
N GLY A 254 2.71 -15.57 -6.67
CA GLY A 254 3.14 -15.82 -8.04
C GLY A 254 4.60 -15.41 -8.22
N SER A 255 5.40 -16.33 -8.72
CA SER A 255 6.85 -16.19 -8.95
C SER A 255 7.18 -15.07 -9.95
N ALA A 256 7.42 -13.87 -9.45
CA ALA A 256 8.10 -12.81 -10.20
C ALA A 256 9.38 -12.41 -9.44
N THR A 257 10.49 -13.01 -9.87
CA THR A 257 11.80 -12.94 -9.21
C THR A 257 12.72 -11.95 -9.92
N THR A 258 12.27 -10.70 -10.09
CA THR A 258 13.19 -9.65 -10.55
C THR A 258 14.23 -9.39 -9.46
N SER A 259 15.48 -9.78 -9.74
CA SER A 259 16.62 -9.54 -8.85
C SER A 259 17.29 -8.20 -9.16
N ILE A 260 18.07 -7.70 -8.19
CA ILE A 260 18.89 -6.50 -8.38
C ILE A 260 19.83 -6.68 -9.58
N ASP A 261 20.41 -7.87 -9.80
CA ASP A 261 21.27 -8.14 -10.96
C ASP A 261 20.54 -7.97 -12.30
N VAL A 262 19.28 -8.41 -12.35
CA VAL A 262 18.44 -8.29 -13.55
C VAL A 262 18.06 -6.83 -13.83
N LEU A 263 17.90 -6.02 -12.78
CA LEU A 263 17.74 -4.57 -12.88
C LEU A 263 19.04 -3.91 -13.34
N MET A 264 20.19 -4.23 -12.74
CA MET A 264 21.50 -3.67 -13.11
C MET A 264 21.84 -3.92 -14.58
N ARG A 265 21.52 -5.10 -15.11
CA ARG A 265 21.64 -5.39 -16.56
C ARG A 265 20.70 -4.56 -17.43
N ALA A 266 19.54 -4.16 -16.92
CA ALA A 266 18.59 -3.33 -17.67
C ALA A 266 18.96 -1.83 -17.67
N LEU A 267 19.83 -1.41 -16.75
CA LEU A 267 20.37 -0.05 -16.68
C LEU A 267 21.41 0.22 -17.77
N SER A 268 21.93 -0.81 -18.46
CA SER A 268 22.89 -0.69 -19.57
C SER A 268 22.25 -0.15 -20.85
N VAL A 269 21.74 1.08 -20.80
CA VAL A 269 21.17 1.82 -21.93
C VAL A 269 22.12 2.95 -22.30
N SER A 270 22.48 3.03 -23.59
CA SER A 270 23.23 4.17 -24.13
C SER A 270 22.40 5.45 -24.02
N THR A 271 22.87 6.38 -23.19
CA THR A 271 22.29 7.72 -22.95
C THR A 271 22.49 8.67 -24.13
N SER A 272 23.32 8.31 -25.10
CA SER A 272 23.65 9.11 -26.30
C SER A 272 22.56 9.11 -27.38
N ARG A 273 21.55 8.23 -27.28
CA ARG A 273 20.48 8.10 -28.27
C ARG A 273 19.24 8.91 -27.87
N ARG A 274 18.59 9.58 -28.84
CA ARG A 274 17.30 10.28 -28.61
C ARG A 274 16.26 9.32 -28.00
N GLY A 275 15.49 9.79 -27.03
CA GLY A 275 14.48 8.99 -26.32
C GLY A 275 15.05 7.91 -25.40
N TRP A 276 16.31 8.05 -24.93
CA TRP A 276 16.90 7.09 -23.99
C TRP A 276 16.14 7.05 -22.65
N ARG A 277 15.60 8.19 -22.17
CA ARG A 277 14.83 8.29 -20.92
C ARG A 277 13.59 7.40 -20.96
N GLU A 278 12.79 7.53 -22.00
CA GLU A 278 11.58 6.72 -22.19
C GLU A 278 11.90 5.23 -22.30
N ARG A 279 12.96 4.87 -23.04
CA ARG A 279 13.40 3.47 -23.14
C ARG A 279 13.87 2.92 -21.79
N LEU A 280 14.61 3.70 -21.02
CA LEU A 280 15.08 3.30 -19.69
C LEU A 280 13.92 3.14 -18.71
N LEU A 281 12.96 4.06 -18.70
CA LEU A 281 11.75 3.93 -17.88
C LEU A 281 10.93 2.70 -18.27
N ASN A 282 10.79 2.43 -19.56
CA ASN A 282 10.07 1.25 -20.06
C ASN A 282 10.78 -0.08 -19.77
N SER A 283 12.12 -0.10 -19.72
CA SER A 283 12.90 -1.31 -19.43
C SER A 283 13.23 -1.46 -17.95
N ALA A 284 14.10 -0.61 -17.43
CA ALA A 284 14.60 -0.66 -16.06
C ALA A 284 13.54 -0.16 -15.07
N GLY A 285 12.70 0.80 -15.45
CA GLY A 285 11.64 1.29 -14.56
C GLY A 285 10.61 0.21 -14.21
N ARG A 286 10.18 -0.61 -15.17
CA ARG A 286 9.29 -1.76 -14.89
C ARG A 286 9.91 -2.78 -13.95
N LYS A 287 11.20 -3.07 -14.13
CA LYS A 287 11.93 -4.01 -13.26
C LYS A 287 12.12 -3.44 -11.85
N LEU A 288 12.39 -2.14 -11.74
CA LEU A 288 12.44 -1.45 -10.46
C LEU A 288 11.07 -1.49 -9.77
N GLU A 289 9.99 -1.32 -10.52
CA GLU A 289 8.64 -1.45 -9.98
C GLU A 289 8.34 -2.84 -9.41
N GLU A 290 8.69 -3.90 -10.14
CA GLU A 290 8.56 -5.28 -9.66
C GLU A 290 9.39 -5.55 -8.39
N LEU A 291 10.65 -5.10 -8.39
CA LEU A 291 11.55 -5.20 -7.24
C LEU A 291 10.96 -4.49 -6.01
N ALA A 292 10.58 -3.22 -6.18
CA ALA A 292 10.03 -2.40 -5.10
C ALA A 292 8.74 -2.99 -4.53
N ARG A 293 7.83 -3.51 -5.37
CA ARG A 293 6.59 -4.16 -4.92
C ARG A 293 6.87 -5.35 -4.00
N ARG A 294 7.84 -6.19 -4.37
CA ARG A 294 8.25 -7.34 -3.55
C ARG A 294 8.81 -6.88 -2.20
N GLU A 295 9.74 -5.93 -2.20
CA GLU A 295 10.42 -5.48 -0.98
C GLU A 295 9.49 -4.68 -0.07
N LEU A 296 8.63 -3.82 -0.62
CA LEU A 296 7.57 -3.15 0.13
C LEU A 296 6.63 -4.15 0.80
N ARG A 297 6.21 -5.21 0.10
CA ARG A 297 5.36 -6.23 0.72
C ARG A 297 6.06 -6.91 1.89
N ALA A 298 7.31 -7.31 1.72
CA ALA A 298 8.11 -7.91 2.78
C ALA A 298 8.26 -6.97 3.98
N LEU A 299 8.58 -5.70 3.75
CA LEU A 299 8.66 -4.69 4.82
C LEU A 299 7.33 -4.46 5.53
N TYR A 300 6.21 -4.51 4.81
CA TYR A 300 4.90 -4.36 5.42
C TYR A 300 4.58 -5.54 6.34
N LEU A 301 4.85 -6.77 5.90
CA LEU A 301 4.69 -7.95 6.74
C LEU A 301 5.64 -7.92 7.94
N LEU A 302 6.90 -7.49 7.75
CA LEU A 302 7.83 -7.29 8.85
C LEU A 302 7.24 -6.29 9.86
N SER A 303 6.68 -5.18 9.42
CA SER A 303 6.03 -4.19 10.31
C SER A 303 4.90 -4.81 11.15
N LEU A 304 4.16 -5.79 10.62
CA LEU A 304 3.13 -6.50 11.37
C LEU A 304 3.72 -7.50 12.37
N VAL A 305 4.87 -8.09 12.06
CA VAL A 305 5.60 -8.99 12.96
C VAL A 305 6.21 -8.21 14.12
N VAL A 306 6.91 -7.11 13.82
CA VAL A 306 7.70 -6.36 14.81
C VAL A 306 6.93 -5.21 15.46
N ASP A 307 5.76 -4.85 14.98
CA ASP A 307 4.87 -3.91 15.66
C ASP A 307 3.43 -4.42 15.61
N PRO A 308 3.05 -5.52 16.27
CA PRO A 308 1.72 -6.11 16.12
C PRO A 308 0.57 -5.23 16.65
N LEU A 309 0.87 -4.30 17.58
CA LEU A 309 -0.13 -3.43 18.20
C LEU A 309 -0.16 -2.02 17.61
N GLY A 310 0.85 -1.63 16.81
CA GLY A 310 0.92 -0.30 16.21
C GLY A 310 0.75 0.74 17.29
N ASN A 311 1.60 0.68 18.33
CA ASN A 311 1.36 1.35 19.62
C ASN A 311 0.66 2.69 19.44
N VAL A 312 -0.62 2.68 19.79
CA VAL A 312 -1.42 3.86 20.11
C VAL A 312 -0.78 4.43 21.37
N ALA A 313 0.07 5.43 21.19
CA ALA A 313 0.32 6.43 22.20
C ALA A 313 -0.60 7.60 21.88
#